data_AF-A0A661C423-F1
#
_entry.id   AF-A0A661C423-F1
#
_cell.length_a   1.000
_cell.length_b   1.000
_cell.length_c   1.000
_cell.angle_alpha   90.00
_cell.angle_beta   90.00
_cell.angle_gamma   90.00
#
_symmetry.space_group_name_H-M   'P 1'
#
loop_
_entity.id
_entity.type
_entity.pdbx_description
1 polymer ?
#
loop_
_entity_poly.entity_id
_entity_poly.type
_entity_poly.pdbx_seq_one_letter_code
_entity_poly.pdbx_strand_id
1 'polypeptide(L)'
;MIKKRHILTLTLVAITINVHAADKTPAPSHGIDYPDGWQNWATIAVSHRTDNHTMRVILGNDVAVKAARSGNTNPWPDETILGKVVWKDTQLENWKAATAPGKFVHAEFMFKDSKKYSESYDWGWARWVGLEQKPFAGGMQVCTDCHTPVKNRDWVFTEPASLP
;
A
#
# COMPACT_ATOMS: atom_id res chain seq x y z
N MET A 1 4.77 -75.48 11.86
CA MET A 1 3.58 -74.71 11.44
C MET A 1 3.78 -73.25 11.83
N ILE A 2 4.21 -72.39 10.90
CA ILE A 2 4.50 -70.97 11.15
C ILE A 2 3.37 -70.13 10.55
N LYS A 3 2.55 -69.49 11.41
CA LYS A 3 1.45 -68.60 11.00
C LYS A 3 2.01 -67.26 10.54
N LYS A 4 1.88 -66.93 9.25
CA LYS A 4 2.14 -65.59 8.73
C LYS A 4 1.07 -64.62 9.26
N ARG A 5 1.49 -63.60 10.01
CA ARG A 5 0.63 -62.46 10.39
C ARG A 5 0.66 -61.45 9.23
N HIS A 6 -0.48 -61.21 8.61
CA HIS A 6 -0.66 -60.12 7.68
C HIS A 6 -0.83 -58.82 8.48
N ILE A 7 0.13 -57.90 8.36
CA ILE A 7 0.02 -56.54 8.89
C ILE A 7 -0.69 -55.73 7.80
N LEU A 8 -1.93 -55.31 8.07
CA LEU A 8 -2.69 -54.41 7.21
C LEU A 8 -2.33 -52.97 7.59
N THR A 9 -1.50 -52.32 6.79
CA THR A 9 -1.11 -50.91 6.99
C THR A 9 -2.26 -50.02 6.53
N LEU A 10 -2.93 -49.34 7.47
CA LEU A 10 -3.98 -48.35 7.19
C LEU A 10 -3.32 -47.02 6.81
N THR A 11 -3.34 -46.67 5.52
CA THR A 11 -2.80 -45.40 5.03
C THR A 11 -3.79 -44.28 5.35
N LEU A 12 -3.46 -43.42 6.32
CA LEU A 12 -4.23 -42.23 6.63
C LEU A 12 -3.94 -41.16 5.57
N VAL A 13 -4.87 -40.92 4.65
CA VAL A 13 -4.80 -39.81 3.70
C VAL A 13 -5.22 -38.54 4.43
N ALA A 14 -4.26 -37.66 4.71
CA ALA A 14 -4.53 -36.31 5.20
C ALA A 14 -5.11 -35.48 4.05
N ILE A 15 -6.41 -35.21 4.08
CA ILE A 15 -7.05 -34.25 3.17
C ILE A 15 -6.76 -32.86 3.74
N THR A 16 -5.78 -32.15 3.17
CA THR A 16 -5.57 -30.73 3.44
C THR A 16 -6.70 -29.96 2.77
N ILE A 17 -7.68 -29.52 3.56
CA ILE A 17 -8.72 -28.61 3.11
C ILE A 17 -8.09 -27.21 3.04
N ASN A 18 -7.56 -26.84 1.88
CA ASN A 18 -7.15 -25.47 1.61
C ASN A 18 -8.41 -24.61 1.49
N VAL A 19 -8.90 -24.09 2.62
CA VAL A 19 -9.91 -23.02 2.62
C VAL A 19 -9.22 -21.76 2.10
N HIS A 20 -9.20 -21.57 0.78
CA HIS A 20 -8.95 -20.26 0.21
C HIS A 20 -10.21 -19.45 0.50
N ALA A 21 -10.12 -18.53 1.47
CA ALA A 21 -11.04 -17.41 1.47
C ALA A 21 -10.92 -16.77 0.07
N ALA A 22 -12.01 -16.73 -0.68
CA ALA A 22 -12.03 -15.99 -1.92
C ALA A 22 -11.84 -14.51 -1.55
N ASP A 23 -10.59 -14.05 -1.56
CA ASP A 23 -10.23 -12.65 -1.39
C ASP A 23 -10.89 -11.89 -2.54
N LYS A 24 -12.03 -11.27 -2.25
CA LYS A 24 -12.68 -10.37 -3.20
C LYS A 24 -11.82 -9.12 -3.25
N THR A 25 -11.11 -8.90 -4.36
CA THR A 25 -10.41 -7.65 -4.65
C THR A 25 -11.36 -6.48 -4.39
N PRO A 26 -10.94 -5.45 -3.62
CA PRO A 26 -11.76 -4.28 -3.37
C PRO A 26 -12.25 -3.62 -4.66
N ALA A 27 -13.46 -3.07 -4.62
CA ALA A 27 -14.01 -2.34 -5.76
C ALA A 27 -13.16 -1.09 -6.11
N PRO A 28 -13.18 -0.61 -7.37
CA PRO A 28 -12.36 0.52 -7.80
C PRO A 28 -12.67 1.82 -7.05
N SER A 29 -11.63 2.61 -6.77
CA SER A 29 -11.75 3.99 -6.25
C SER A 29 -11.46 4.95 -7.40
N HIS A 30 -12.39 5.88 -7.67
CA HIS A 30 -12.30 6.82 -8.79
C HIS A 30 -12.03 6.13 -10.15
N GLY A 31 -12.59 4.94 -10.37
CA GLY A 31 -12.37 4.16 -11.59
C GLY A 31 -10.97 3.53 -11.70
N ILE A 32 -10.19 3.54 -10.62
CA ILE A 32 -8.87 2.91 -10.55
C ILE A 32 -8.97 1.64 -9.71
N ASP A 33 -8.52 0.53 -10.28
CA ASP A 33 -8.51 -0.78 -9.63
C ASP A 33 -7.57 -0.81 -8.42
N TYR A 34 -7.89 -1.67 -7.46
CA TYR A 34 -7.05 -1.89 -6.30
C TYR A 34 -5.72 -2.55 -6.74
N PRO A 35 -4.55 -2.00 -6.36
CA PRO A 35 -3.27 -2.49 -6.88
C PRO A 35 -2.84 -3.79 -6.18
N ASP A 36 -2.98 -4.93 -6.82
CA ASP A 36 -2.64 -6.21 -6.18
C ASP A 36 -1.17 -6.30 -5.72
N GLY A 37 -0.95 -6.87 -4.53
CA GLY A 37 0.37 -7.13 -3.99
C GLY A 37 1.13 -5.92 -3.43
N TRP A 38 0.50 -4.74 -3.37
CA TRP A 38 1.15 -3.51 -2.87
C TRP A 38 1.72 -3.64 -1.45
N GLN A 39 1.17 -4.55 -0.64
CA GLN A 39 1.62 -4.80 0.73
C GLN A 39 3.07 -5.31 0.80
N ASN A 40 3.60 -5.84 -0.31
CA ASN A 40 4.98 -6.32 -0.43
C ASN A 40 5.92 -5.30 -1.08
N TRP A 41 5.42 -4.12 -1.49
CA TRP A 41 6.24 -3.08 -2.09
C TRP A 41 7.24 -2.51 -1.09
N ALA A 42 8.38 -2.03 -1.60
CA ALA A 42 9.42 -1.52 -0.73
C ALA A 42 9.05 -0.14 -0.18
N THR A 43 9.35 0.08 1.10
CA THR A 43 9.28 1.39 1.73
C THR A 43 10.32 2.33 1.12
N ILE A 44 9.87 3.51 0.71
CA ILE A 44 10.74 4.59 0.21
C ILE A 44 10.77 5.79 1.16
N ALA A 45 9.77 5.98 2.01
CA ALA A 45 9.75 7.05 3.01
C ALA A 45 8.79 6.75 4.17
N VAL A 46 8.92 7.52 5.24
CA VAL A 46 7.96 7.56 6.36
C VAL A 46 7.62 9.01 6.67
N SER A 47 6.43 9.24 7.22
CA SER A 47 6.06 10.58 7.71
C SER A 47 5.19 10.48 8.95
N HIS A 48 5.35 11.45 9.86
CA HIS A 48 4.49 11.65 11.01
C HIS A 48 3.78 12.99 10.84
N ARG A 49 2.44 12.99 10.86
CA ARG A 49 1.64 14.21 10.80
C ARG A 49 1.02 14.50 12.17
N THR A 50 1.43 15.62 12.75
CA THR A 50 1.00 16.09 14.07
C THR A 50 -0.36 16.77 14.04
N ASP A 51 -0.75 17.36 12.91
CA ASP A 51 -2.03 18.05 12.74
C ASP A 51 -3.24 17.10 12.73
N ASN A 52 -3.05 15.83 12.38
CA ASN A 52 -4.11 14.82 12.43
C ASN A 52 -3.71 13.54 13.17
N HIS A 53 -2.57 13.54 13.87
CA HIS A 53 -2.05 12.45 14.68
C HIS A 53 -1.99 11.12 13.89
N THR A 54 -1.22 11.11 12.80
CA THR A 54 -1.05 9.92 11.94
C THR A 54 0.40 9.58 11.66
N MET A 55 0.72 8.30 11.71
CA MET A 55 1.95 7.71 11.17
C MET A 55 1.68 7.17 9.77
N ARG A 56 2.63 7.36 8.86
CA ARG A 56 2.48 6.93 7.47
C ARG A 56 3.75 6.30 6.95
N VAL A 57 3.59 5.25 6.18
CA VAL A 57 4.66 4.71 5.33
C VAL A 57 4.31 4.99 3.88
N ILE A 58 5.32 5.34 3.10
CA ILE A 58 5.21 5.51 1.66
C ILE A 58 5.97 4.34 1.04
N LEU A 59 5.24 3.56 0.25
CA LEU A 59 5.69 2.40 -0.49
C LEU A 59 5.79 2.77 -1.97
N GLY A 60 6.66 2.08 -2.70
CA GLY A 60 6.80 2.25 -4.14
C GLY A 60 6.85 0.90 -4.86
N ASN A 61 6.24 0.84 -6.04
CA ASN A 61 6.56 -0.22 -6.99
C ASN A 61 8.02 -0.11 -7.47
N ASP A 62 8.49 -1.08 -8.27
CA ASP A 62 9.91 -1.13 -8.69
C ASP A 62 10.38 0.15 -9.39
N VAL A 63 9.52 0.77 -10.22
CA VAL A 63 9.79 2.04 -10.90
C VAL A 63 9.97 3.17 -9.89
N ALA A 64 9.02 3.31 -8.95
CA ALA A 64 9.10 4.29 -7.89
C ALA A 64 10.35 4.11 -7.01
N VAL A 65 10.68 2.87 -6.65
CA VAL A 65 11.85 2.56 -5.81
C VAL A 65 13.15 2.94 -6.52
N LYS A 66 13.26 2.63 -7.82
CA LYS A 66 14.44 3.02 -8.62
C LYS A 66 14.56 4.54 -8.74
N ALA A 67 13.45 5.22 -9.01
CA ALA A 67 13.38 6.68 -9.07
C ALA A 67 13.81 7.32 -7.74
N ALA A 68 13.23 6.86 -6.63
CA ALA A 68 13.52 7.29 -5.27
C ALA A 68 15.00 7.15 -4.92
N ARG A 69 15.61 5.98 -5.20
CA ARG A 69 17.02 5.70 -4.89
C ARG A 69 18.01 6.46 -5.76
N SER A 70 17.62 6.82 -6.98
CA SER A 70 18.48 7.55 -7.92
C SER A 70 18.27 9.06 -7.91
N GLY A 71 17.29 9.56 -7.14
CA GLY A 71 16.93 10.98 -7.09
C GLY A 71 16.10 11.47 -8.29
N ASN A 72 15.64 10.58 -9.16
CA ASN A 72 14.86 10.92 -10.36
C ASN A 72 13.37 10.96 -10.04
N THR A 73 12.96 11.90 -9.18
CA THR A 73 11.59 12.00 -8.63
C THR A 73 10.87 13.30 -8.95
N ASN A 74 11.45 14.16 -9.80
CA ASN A 74 10.80 15.38 -10.25
C ASN A 74 11.14 15.69 -11.72
N PRO A 75 10.34 15.17 -12.68
CA PRO A 75 9.15 14.34 -12.46
C PRO A 75 9.47 12.89 -12.09
N TRP A 76 8.50 12.20 -11.50
CA TRP A 76 8.50 10.75 -11.41
C TRP A 76 8.29 10.13 -12.79
N PRO A 77 8.96 9.01 -13.12
CA PRO A 77 8.73 8.31 -14.38
C PRO A 77 7.30 7.80 -14.51
N ASP A 78 6.77 7.73 -15.74
CA ASP A 78 5.55 6.97 -16.03
C ASP A 78 5.67 5.53 -15.51
N GLU A 79 4.53 4.91 -15.19
CA GLU A 79 4.43 3.61 -14.51
C GLU A 79 4.83 3.62 -13.02
N THR A 80 5.24 4.77 -12.47
CA THR A 80 5.41 4.94 -11.03
C THR A 80 4.08 4.72 -10.32
N ILE A 81 4.08 3.87 -9.28
CA ILE A 81 2.98 3.79 -8.32
C ILE A 81 3.52 4.05 -6.92
N LEU A 82 2.96 5.07 -6.27
CA LEU A 82 3.22 5.38 -4.87
C LEU A 82 2.04 4.90 -4.04
N GLY A 83 2.28 4.02 -3.07
CA GLY A 83 1.31 3.66 -2.05
C GLY A 83 1.60 4.40 -0.76
N LYS A 84 0.57 4.91 -0.08
CA LYS A 84 0.68 5.53 1.22
C LYS A 84 -0.28 4.86 2.18
N VAL A 85 0.27 4.31 3.24
CA VAL A 85 -0.49 3.59 4.26
C VAL A 85 -0.54 4.43 5.51
N VAL A 86 -1.73 4.62 6.07
CA VAL A 86 -1.97 5.60 7.12
C VAL A 86 -2.57 4.92 8.34
N TRP A 87 -1.93 5.14 9.49
CA TRP A 87 -2.42 4.74 10.81
C TRP A 87 -2.56 5.96 11.71
N LYS A 88 -3.45 5.89 12.71
CA LYS A 88 -3.35 6.76 13.88
C LYS A 88 -2.01 6.50 14.56
N ASP A 89 -1.36 7.55 15.03
CA ASP A 89 -0.20 7.38 15.89
C ASP A 89 -0.63 6.89 17.28
N THR A 90 0.22 6.12 17.94
CA THR A 90 0.00 5.66 19.32
C THR A 90 1.35 5.48 20.01
N GLN A 91 1.41 5.66 21.33
CA GLN A 91 2.61 5.30 22.08
C GLN A 91 2.64 3.81 22.37
N LEU A 92 3.83 3.21 22.34
CA LEU A 92 4.02 1.82 22.73
C LEU A 92 3.82 1.63 24.24
N GLU A 93 3.31 0.47 24.65
CA GLU A 93 3.14 0.13 26.06
C GLU A 93 4.49 -0.03 26.77
N ASN A 94 5.37 -0.84 26.17
CA ASN A 94 6.68 -1.20 26.73
C ASN A 94 7.77 -0.15 26.48
N TRP A 95 7.49 0.91 25.72
CA TRP A 95 8.41 2.02 25.45
C TRP A 95 7.63 3.30 25.19
N LYS A 96 7.26 4.02 26.27
CA LYS A 96 6.41 5.22 26.17
C LYS A 96 7.02 6.36 25.36
N ALA A 97 8.35 6.46 25.29
CA ALA A 97 9.01 7.48 24.47
C ALA A 97 8.92 7.21 22.94
N ALA A 98 8.35 6.08 22.51
CA ALA A 98 8.28 5.67 21.11
C ALA A 98 6.84 5.75 20.61
N THR A 99 6.68 6.39 19.47
CA THR A 99 5.42 6.46 18.71
C THR A 99 5.44 5.40 17.61
N ALA A 100 4.35 4.65 17.48
CA ALA A 100 4.19 3.57 16.54
C ALA A 100 2.84 3.66 15.80
N PRO A 101 2.67 2.89 14.71
CA PRO A 101 1.36 2.71 14.08
C PRO A 101 0.35 2.08 15.04
N GLY A 102 -0.82 2.73 15.17
CA GLY A 102 -1.98 2.23 15.89
C GLY A 102 -3.09 1.78 14.94
N LYS A 103 -4.29 2.35 15.10
CA LYS A 103 -5.45 2.00 14.25
C LYS A 103 -5.19 2.34 12.78
N PHE A 104 -5.38 1.38 11.89
CA PHE A 104 -5.37 1.60 10.44
C PHE A 104 -6.50 2.55 10.02
N VAL A 105 -6.17 3.52 9.16
CA VAL A 105 -7.12 4.55 8.67
C VAL A 105 -7.48 4.26 7.21
N HIS A 106 -6.48 4.24 6.32
CA HIS A 106 -6.67 4.00 4.89
C HIS A 106 -5.34 3.67 4.21
N ALA A 107 -5.44 3.12 2.99
CA ALA A 107 -4.37 3.12 2.00
C ALA A 107 -4.78 4.04 0.84
N GLU A 108 -3.85 4.82 0.32
CA GLU A 108 -4.05 5.68 -0.84
C GLU A 108 -2.90 5.58 -1.82
N PHE A 109 -3.18 5.84 -3.10
CA PHE A 109 -2.25 5.56 -4.18
C PHE A 109 -2.24 6.68 -5.20
N MET A 110 -1.05 6.92 -5.76
CA MET A 110 -0.83 7.76 -6.92
C MET A 110 -0.23 6.92 -8.04
N PHE A 111 -0.81 6.98 -9.24
CA PHE A 111 -0.40 6.23 -10.43
C PHE A 111 0.06 7.18 -11.53
N LYS A 112 1.34 7.18 -11.88
CA LYS A 112 1.89 8.04 -12.93
C LYS A 112 1.61 7.42 -14.29
N ASP A 113 0.86 8.13 -15.12
CA ASP A 113 0.67 7.83 -16.54
C ASP A 113 0.27 9.12 -17.24
N SER A 114 1.27 9.78 -17.86
CA SER A 114 1.11 11.07 -18.54
C SER A 114 0.08 11.08 -19.66
N LYS A 115 -0.27 9.91 -20.22
CA LYS A 115 -1.28 9.80 -21.27
C LYS A 115 -2.66 9.59 -20.66
N LYS A 116 -2.79 8.58 -19.80
CA LYS A 116 -4.07 8.18 -19.20
C LYS A 116 -4.62 9.22 -18.24
N TYR A 117 -3.76 9.92 -17.52
CA TYR A 117 -4.14 10.85 -16.46
C TYR A 117 -3.77 12.31 -16.78
N SER A 118 -3.67 12.66 -18.06
CA SER A 118 -3.33 14.03 -18.51
C SER A 118 -4.28 15.10 -17.97
N GLU A 119 -5.55 14.76 -17.74
CA GLU A 119 -6.56 15.67 -17.16
C GLU A 119 -6.45 15.82 -15.62
N SER A 120 -5.63 14.99 -14.97
CA SER A 120 -5.43 14.97 -13.52
C SER A 120 -3.96 15.11 -13.14
N TYR A 121 -3.25 15.95 -13.91
CA TYR A 121 -1.85 16.30 -13.72
C TYR A 121 -0.90 15.10 -13.87
N ASP A 122 -1.19 14.21 -14.82
CA ASP A 122 -0.46 12.98 -15.14
C ASP A 122 -0.51 11.91 -14.03
N TRP A 123 -1.37 12.11 -13.03
CA TRP A 123 -1.53 11.23 -11.88
C TRP A 123 -2.96 10.72 -11.74
N GLY A 124 -3.11 9.41 -11.59
CA GLY A 124 -4.33 8.78 -11.09
C GLY A 124 -4.32 8.77 -9.56
N TRP A 125 -5.46 9.10 -8.94
CA TRP A 125 -5.57 9.25 -7.48
C TRP A 125 -6.65 8.32 -6.91
N ALA A 126 -6.27 7.40 -6.04
CA ALA A 126 -7.18 6.40 -5.48
C ALA A 126 -6.99 6.22 -3.98
N ARG A 127 -8.07 5.93 -3.25
CA ARG A 127 -8.02 5.69 -1.79
C ARG A 127 -9.02 4.62 -1.37
N TRP A 128 -8.61 3.77 -0.45
CA TRP A 128 -9.45 2.77 0.19
C TRP A 128 -9.39 2.91 1.72
N VAL A 129 -10.56 2.98 2.35
CA VAL A 129 -10.74 3.36 3.75
C VAL A 129 -11.03 2.14 4.61
N GLY A 130 -10.39 2.09 5.78
CA GLY A 130 -10.56 1.01 6.76
C GLY A 130 -9.92 -0.31 6.33
N LEU A 131 -9.95 -1.28 7.23
CA LEU A 131 -9.40 -2.62 6.96
C LEU A 131 -10.22 -3.37 5.91
N GLU A 132 -11.49 -3.01 5.76
CA GLU A 132 -12.40 -3.52 4.72
C GLU A 132 -12.07 -2.95 3.34
N GLN A 133 -11.12 -2.01 3.24
CA GLN A 133 -10.69 -1.35 2.01
C GLN A 133 -11.89 -0.86 1.20
N LYS A 134 -12.76 -0.05 1.80
CA LYS A 134 -13.90 0.53 1.09
C LYS A 134 -13.42 1.63 0.13
N PRO A 135 -13.76 1.61 -1.17
CA PRO A 135 -13.32 2.64 -2.09
C PRO A 135 -13.84 4.02 -1.65
N PHE A 136 -12.95 5.01 -1.66
CA PHE A 136 -13.29 6.38 -1.36
C PHE A 136 -14.11 6.98 -2.52
N ALA A 137 -15.23 7.61 -2.18
CA ALA A 137 -16.19 8.18 -3.13
C ALA A 137 -16.31 9.71 -3.03
N GLY A 138 -15.40 10.38 -2.31
CA GLY A 138 -15.43 11.83 -2.10
C GLY A 138 -14.91 12.67 -3.27
N GLY A 139 -14.62 12.05 -4.41
CA GLY A 139 -14.11 12.71 -5.61
C GLY A 139 -12.59 12.90 -5.61
N MET A 140 -12.00 12.86 -6.80
CA MET A 140 -10.56 13.02 -7.02
C MET A 140 -10.06 14.41 -6.62
N GLN A 141 -10.91 15.45 -6.71
CA GLN A 141 -10.53 16.83 -6.43
C GLN A 141 -9.97 17.03 -5.02
N VAL A 142 -10.46 16.26 -4.04
CA VAL A 142 -9.96 16.30 -2.65
C VAL A 142 -8.47 15.93 -2.58
N CYS A 143 -8.01 15.05 -3.48
CA CYS A 143 -6.60 14.68 -3.58
C CYS A 143 -5.78 15.80 -4.25
N THR A 144 -6.23 16.30 -5.41
CA THR A 144 -5.48 17.29 -6.19
C THR A 144 -5.40 18.64 -5.49
N ASP A 145 -6.48 19.12 -4.86
CA ASP A 145 -6.48 20.38 -4.11
C ASP A 145 -5.44 20.35 -2.98
N CYS A 146 -5.43 19.25 -2.23
CA CYS A 146 -4.46 19.02 -1.14
C CYS A 146 -3.00 18.99 -1.64
N HIS A 147 -2.77 18.54 -2.87
CA HIS A 147 -1.45 18.44 -3.49
C HIS A 147 -0.99 19.70 -4.24
N THR A 148 -1.85 20.73 -4.36
CA THR A 148 -1.51 22.02 -4.97
C THR A 148 -0.22 22.69 -4.43
N PRO A 149 0.09 22.66 -3.11
CA PRO A 149 1.32 23.25 -2.59
C PRO A 149 2.61 22.66 -3.19
N VAL A 150 2.55 21.45 -3.73
CA VAL A 150 3.69 20.74 -4.36
C VAL A 150 3.52 20.56 -5.87
N LYS A 151 2.68 21.38 -6.52
CA LYS A 151 2.47 21.31 -7.98
C LYS A 151 3.75 21.45 -8.83
N ASN A 152 4.74 22.20 -8.34
CA ASN A 152 6.04 22.36 -9.00
C ASN A 152 7.05 21.22 -8.67
N ARG A 153 6.58 20.19 -7.96
CA ARG A 153 7.35 19.02 -7.54
C ARG A 153 6.66 17.74 -7.99
N ASP A 154 6.15 17.79 -9.22
CA ASP A 154 5.36 16.72 -9.83
C ASP A 154 4.18 16.27 -8.95
N TRP A 155 3.58 17.22 -8.22
CA TRP A 155 2.44 16.98 -7.32
C TRP A 155 2.71 15.97 -6.19
N VAL A 156 3.96 15.68 -5.82
CA VAL A 156 4.30 14.70 -4.79
C VAL A 156 4.98 15.34 -3.59
N PHE A 157 4.44 15.09 -2.38
CA PHE A 157 5.04 15.54 -1.11
C PHE A 157 6.20 14.65 -0.62
N THR A 158 6.28 13.41 -1.12
CA THR A 158 7.24 12.42 -0.64
C THR A 158 8.68 12.89 -0.88
N GLU A 159 9.44 13.00 0.20
CA GLU A 159 10.90 13.03 0.17
C GLU A 159 11.40 11.59 0.42
N PRO A 160 12.00 10.91 -0.57
CA PRO A 160 12.59 9.60 -0.34
C PRO A 160 13.63 9.62 0.78
N ALA A 161 13.57 8.63 1.67
CA ALA A 161 14.58 8.45 2.70
C ALA A 161 15.88 7.93 2.07
N SER A 162 17.01 8.51 2.46
CA SER A 162 18.32 7.99 2.09
C SER A 162 18.58 6.64 2.78
N LEU A 163 19.19 5.71 2.03
CA LEU A 163 19.66 4.42 2.54
C LEU A 163 21.20 4.37 2.40
N PRO A 164 21.90 3.71 3.33
CA PRO A 164 23.34 3.47 3.21
C PRO A 164 23.70 2.50 2.08
#